data_AF-A0A5A9ZBP5-F1
#
_entry.id   AF-A0A5A9ZBP5-F1
#
_cell.length_a   1.000
_cell.length_b   1.000
_cell.length_c   1.000
_cell.angle_alpha   90.00
_cell.angle_beta   90.00
_cell.angle_gamma   90.00
#
_symmetry.space_group_name_H-M   'P 1'
#
loop_
_entity.id
_entity.type
_entity.pdbx_description
1 polymer ?
#
loop_
_entity_poly.entity_id
_entity_poly.type
_entity_poly.pdbx_seq_one_letter_code
_entity_poly.pdbx_strand_id
1 'polypeptide(L)'
;MNANSQRGVALLTILLLVVSITVVAGAMLASQKIAIRRSGLLFDQNQLLQDINAGQQLAVTLIRADAKLNDTDSMQDIWAQPIPPYTIGGHSIGIELRDEGSRFNINNLYHNGAVDTAALAVFQRLLTQLNLEPDIAIALLDYQDTDSEVYQDGGDESVVYAQQSNRGADNALPNQALVSIDQLEQVKGVNAEALAALRPYITAVPYYLPININTASPVLLAALVDGATSQQMQSIVELRAKQAFGSIDDVWQLPILSSVKEEQRKALTPLLAVDSQAFMGLITASDNADNGQVRQRFATVVISKTAANAEIGNSTTNSNKNSNDANNTDSNAKDSQNNDNKKPKEVRVVTQRLWAFRPSF
;
A
#
# COMPACT_ATOMS: atom_id res chain seq x y z
N MET A 1 2.48 -68.65 -61.74
CA MET A 1 1.57 -67.85 -60.88
C MET A 1 2.42 -66.93 -60.02
N ASN A 2 2.06 -65.65 -59.98
CA ASN A 2 2.96 -64.51 -59.76
C ASN A 2 3.49 -64.38 -58.32
N ALA A 3 4.80 -64.58 -58.11
CA ALA A 3 5.49 -64.32 -56.83
C ALA A 3 6.20 -62.94 -56.78
N ASN A 4 6.14 -62.13 -57.84
CA ASN A 4 6.86 -60.84 -57.91
C ASN A 4 6.01 -59.58 -57.63
N SER A 5 4.67 -59.65 -57.61
CA SER A 5 3.83 -58.46 -57.31
C SER A 5 3.55 -58.23 -55.82
N GLN A 6 3.80 -59.23 -54.95
CA GLN A 6 3.62 -59.11 -53.50
C GLN A 6 4.79 -58.37 -52.82
N ARG A 7 5.99 -58.42 -53.39
CA ARG A 7 7.18 -57.74 -52.85
C ARG A 7 7.10 -56.21 -52.95
N GLY A 8 6.48 -55.67 -54.01
CA GLY A 8 6.31 -54.22 -54.17
C GLY A 8 5.24 -53.63 -53.21
N VAL A 9 4.14 -54.35 -53.00
CA VAL A 9 3.07 -53.93 -52.07
C VAL A 9 3.54 -54.00 -50.62
N ALA A 10 4.28 -55.04 -50.23
CA ALA A 10 4.86 -55.15 -48.90
C ALA A 10 5.88 -54.03 -48.60
N LEU A 11 6.65 -53.60 -49.60
CA LEU A 11 7.62 -52.52 -49.44
C LEU A 11 6.94 -51.16 -49.30
N LEU A 12 5.83 -50.93 -50.03
CA LEU A 12 5.01 -49.73 -49.89
C LEU A 12 4.31 -49.65 -48.54
N THR A 13 3.78 -50.75 -48.02
CA THR A 13 3.12 -50.76 -46.70
C THR A 13 4.12 -50.55 -45.57
N ILE A 14 5.31 -51.14 -45.66
CA ILE A 14 6.41 -50.89 -44.71
C ILE A 14 6.88 -49.44 -44.77
N LEU A 15 7.06 -48.88 -45.98
CA LEU A 15 7.46 -47.48 -46.15
C LEU A 15 6.41 -46.53 -45.55
N LEU A 16 5.12 -46.77 -45.83
CA LEU A 16 4.02 -45.96 -45.31
C LEU A 16 3.91 -46.05 -43.79
N LEU A 17 4.12 -47.24 -43.23
CA LEU A 17 4.17 -47.46 -41.78
C LEU A 17 5.36 -46.73 -41.14
N VAL A 18 6.55 -46.80 -41.72
CA VAL A 18 7.74 -46.09 -41.22
C VAL A 18 7.53 -44.59 -41.29
N VAL A 19 7.03 -44.04 -42.40
CA VAL A 19 6.72 -42.61 -42.53
C VAL A 19 5.69 -42.18 -41.48
N SER A 20 4.63 -42.96 -41.27
CA SER A 20 3.59 -42.65 -40.28
C SER A 20 4.15 -42.64 -38.85
N ILE A 21 4.94 -43.66 -38.48
CA ILE A 21 5.61 -43.74 -37.17
C ILE A 21 6.54 -42.54 -36.99
N THR A 22 7.29 -42.16 -38.02
CA THR A 22 8.25 -41.05 -37.95
C THR A 22 7.53 -39.70 -37.78
N VAL A 23 6.41 -39.48 -38.47
CA VAL A 23 5.58 -38.27 -38.32
C VAL A 23 4.98 -38.19 -36.91
N VAL A 24 4.43 -39.29 -36.39
CA VAL A 24 3.85 -39.35 -35.03
C VAL A 24 4.93 -39.14 -33.97
N ALA A 25 6.09 -39.79 -34.10
CA ALA A 25 7.22 -39.62 -33.18
C ALA A 25 7.77 -38.19 -33.23
N GLY A 26 7.89 -37.60 -34.42
CA GLY A 26 8.30 -36.20 -34.59
C GLY A 26 7.31 -35.22 -33.93
N ALA A 27 6.01 -35.42 -34.11
CA ALA A 27 4.97 -34.61 -33.47
C ALA A 27 4.99 -34.76 -31.93
N MET A 28 5.23 -35.97 -31.42
CA MET A 28 5.34 -36.25 -29.99
C MET A 28 6.59 -35.62 -29.35
N LEU A 29 7.74 -35.63 -30.04
CA LEU A 29 8.95 -34.97 -29.56
C LEU A 29 8.79 -33.45 -29.54
N ALA A 30 8.12 -32.88 -30.56
CA ALA A 30 7.80 -31.46 -30.58
C ALA A 30 6.87 -31.08 -29.41
N SER A 31 5.82 -31.87 -29.15
CA SER A 31 4.91 -31.62 -28.03
C SER A 31 5.57 -31.78 -26.67
N GLN A 32 6.47 -32.76 -26.49
CA GLN A 32 7.27 -32.92 -25.27
C GLN A 32 8.20 -31.72 -25.01
N LYS A 33 8.89 -31.23 -26.05
CA LYS A 33 9.74 -30.03 -25.93
C LYS A 33 8.93 -28.79 -25.51
N ILE A 34 7.73 -28.61 -26.07
CA ILE A 34 6.83 -27.53 -25.69
C ILE A 34 6.36 -27.69 -24.22
N ALA A 35 6.00 -28.90 -23.81
CA ALA A 35 5.57 -29.20 -22.44
C ALA A 35 6.67 -28.92 -21.41
N ILE A 36 7.91 -29.36 -21.67
CA ILE A 36 9.07 -29.10 -20.80
C ILE A 36 9.34 -27.60 -20.70
N ARG A 37 9.34 -26.88 -21.82
CA ARG A 37 9.54 -25.42 -21.83
C ARG A 37 8.45 -24.69 -21.05
N ARG A 38 7.18 -25.09 -21.22
CA ARG A 38 6.06 -24.55 -20.45
C ARG A 38 6.22 -24.84 -18.96
N SER A 39 6.62 -26.05 -18.58
CA SER A 39 6.84 -26.41 -17.17
C SER A 39 7.98 -25.63 -16.53
N GLY A 40 9.08 -25.42 -17.25
CA GLY A 40 10.19 -24.57 -16.77
C GLY A 40 9.72 -23.14 -16.51
N LEU A 41 8.97 -22.55 -17.45
CA LEU A 41 8.40 -21.20 -17.25
C LEU A 41 7.42 -21.10 -16.08
N LEU A 42 6.66 -22.16 -15.78
CA LEU A 42 5.78 -22.19 -14.61
C LEU A 42 6.57 -22.33 -13.31
N PHE A 43 7.64 -23.12 -13.31
CA PHE A 43 8.53 -23.26 -12.16
C PHE A 43 9.22 -21.93 -11.83
N ASP A 44 9.85 -21.29 -12.81
CA ASP A 44 10.57 -20.02 -12.64
C ASP A 44 9.62 -18.89 -12.14
N GLN A 45 8.38 -18.85 -12.66
CA GLN A 45 7.38 -17.88 -12.21
C GLN A 45 6.95 -18.11 -10.76
N ASN A 46 6.78 -19.36 -10.35
CA ASN A 46 6.50 -19.67 -8.94
C ASN A 46 7.68 -19.26 -8.04
N GLN A 47 8.91 -19.37 -8.52
CA GLN A 47 10.09 -18.99 -7.76
C GLN A 47 10.19 -17.46 -7.56
N LEU A 48 9.96 -16.64 -8.59
CA LEU A 48 9.93 -15.18 -8.44
C LEU A 48 8.81 -14.72 -7.48
N LEU A 49 7.68 -15.42 -7.43
CA LEU A 49 6.63 -15.14 -6.43
C LEU A 49 7.06 -15.49 -5.01
N GLN A 50 7.84 -16.57 -4.83
CA GLN A 50 8.45 -16.90 -3.54
C GLN A 50 9.47 -15.83 -3.12
N ASP A 51 10.24 -15.30 -4.07
CA ASP A 51 11.19 -14.20 -3.83
C ASP A 51 10.47 -12.91 -3.41
N ILE A 52 9.31 -12.60 -4.02
CA ILE A 52 8.45 -11.50 -3.56
C ILE A 52 8.03 -11.71 -2.10
N ASN A 53 7.59 -12.91 -1.74
CA ASN A 53 7.21 -13.22 -0.35
C ASN A 53 8.41 -13.10 0.61
N ALA A 54 9.60 -13.52 0.18
CA ALA A 54 10.83 -13.33 0.96
C ALA A 54 11.16 -11.84 1.15
N GLY A 55 11.08 -11.04 0.08
CA GLY A 55 11.24 -9.58 0.14
C GLY A 55 10.23 -8.90 1.08
N GLN A 56 9.00 -9.38 1.12
CA GLN A 56 7.98 -8.90 2.05
C GLN A 56 8.37 -9.17 3.51
N GLN A 57 8.86 -10.38 3.82
CA GLN A 57 9.31 -10.71 5.17
C GLN A 57 10.54 -9.91 5.58
N LEU A 58 11.45 -9.65 4.63
CA LEU A 58 12.59 -8.76 4.84
C LEU A 58 12.14 -7.33 5.16
N ALA A 59 11.19 -6.78 4.41
CA ALA A 59 10.62 -5.46 4.68
C ALA A 59 9.97 -5.36 6.07
N VAL A 60 9.15 -6.35 6.44
CA VAL A 60 8.54 -6.43 7.78
C VAL A 60 9.60 -6.53 8.87
N THR A 61 10.66 -7.33 8.64
CA THR A 61 11.75 -7.50 9.60
C THR A 61 12.55 -6.21 9.76
N LEU A 62 12.77 -5.47 8.67
CA LEU A 62 13.47 -4.20 8.69
C LEU A 62 12.70 -3.15 9.51
N ILE A 63 11.40 -2.97 9.25
CA ILE A 63 10.55 -2.06 10.02
C ILE A 63 10.48 -2.48 11.50
N ARG A 64 10.46 -3.78 11.79
CA ARG A 64 10.48 -4.29 13.17
C ARG A 64 11.82 -4.04 13.87
N ALA A 65 12.93 -4.15 13.14
CA ALA A 65 14.26 -3.86 13.68
C ALA A 65 14.41 -2.36 13.97
N ASP A 66 13.96 -1.51 13.04
CA ASP A 66 13.95 -0.06 13.18
C ASP A 66 13.12 0.40 14.38
N ALA A 67 11.91 -0.13 14.54
CA ALA A 67 11.05 0.16 15.69
C ALA A 67 11.62 -0.26 17.06
N LYS A 68 12.74 -0.99 17.11
CA LYS A 68 13.49 -1.28 18.33
C LYS A 68 14.68 -0.34 18.54
N LEU A 69 15.13 0.35 17.50
CA LEU A 69 16.25 1.29 17.54
C LEU A 69 15.80 2.67 17.99
N ASN A 70 14.64 3.13 17.53
CA ASN A 70 14.07 4.41 17.88
C ASN A 70 12.53 4.35 17.97
N ASP A 71 11.96 5.43 18.49
CA ASP A 71 10.53 5.58 18.70
C ASP A 71 9.83 6.48 17.67
N THR A 72 10.60 7.07 16.76
CA THR A 72 10.19 8.08 15.77
C THR A 72 10.60 7.63 14.39
N ASP A 73 9.77 7.87 13.38
CA ASP A 73 10.10 7.48 12.01
C ASP A 73 10.55 8.67 11.18
N SER A 74 11.74 8.61 10.61
CA SER A 74 12.37 9.73 9.92
C SER A 74 13.08 9.29 8.64
N MET A 75 13.44 10.27 7.78
CA MET A 75 14.24 10.00 6.58
C MET A 75 15.70 9.57 6.90
N GLN A 76 16.12 9.58 8.16
CA GLN A 76 17.45 9.12 8.61
C GLN A 76 17.46 7.64 9.02
N ASP A 77 16.28 7.02 9.10
CA ASP A 77 16.13 5.65 9.55
C ASP A 77 16.59 4.63 8.51
N ILE A 78 16.88 3.42 8.97
CA ILE A 78 17.43 2.35 8.11
C ILE A 78 16.50 1.94 6.97
N TRP A 79 15.18 2.10 7.14
CA TRP A 79 14.20 1.79 6.11
C TRP A 79 14.13 2.86 5.01
N ALA A 80 14.51 4.10 5.31
CA ALA A 80 14.46 5.24 4.39
C ALA A 80 15.73 5.36 3.53
N GLN A 81 16.82 4.69 3.93
CA GLN A 81 18.07 4.69 3.19
C GLN A 81 18.06 3.70 2.01
N PRO A 82 18.87 3.91 0.96
CA PRO A 82 19.00 2.94 -0.13
C PRO A 82 19.45 1.55 0.38
N ILE A 83 18.60 0.54 0.20
CA ILE A 83 18.86 -0.84 0.62
C ILE A 83 19.48 -1.60 -0.57
N PRO A 84 20.70 -2.16 -0.44
CA PRO A 84 21.27 -2.98 -1.51
C PRO A 84 20.42 -4.24 -1.75
N PRO A 85 20.24 -4.68 -3.02
CA PRO A 85 19.49 -5.89 -3.30
C PRO A 85 20.10 -7.13 -2.64
N TYR A 86 19.25 -7.98 -2.07
CA TYR A 86 19.65 -9.24 -1.46
C TYR A 86 19.75 -10.32 -2.55
N THR A 87 20.94 -10.90 -2.74
CA THR A 87 21.17 -11.93 -3.76
C THR A 87 21.16 -13.33 -3.18
N ILE A 88 20.47 -14.25 -3.86
CA ILE A 88 20.36 -15.67 -3.48
C ILE A 88 20.54 -16.51 -4.74
N GLY A 89 21.72 -17.09 -4.93
CA GLY A 89 22.04 -17.82 -6.15
C GLY A 89 21.98 -16.90 -7.38
N GLY A 90 21.17 -17.25 -8.38
CA GLY A 90 20.94 -16.43 -9.58
C GLY A 90 19.90 -15.31 -9.39
N HIS A 91 19.27 -15.24 -8.22
CA HIS A 91 18.15 -14.34 -7.97
C HIS A 91 18.58 -13.12 -7.15
N SER A 92 17.86 -12.02 -7.30
CA SER A 92 18.08 -10.78 -6.56
C SER A 92 16.75 -10.14 -6.16
N ILE A 93 16.65 -9.75 -4.89
CA ILE A 93 15.48 -9.13 -4.27
C ILE A 93 15.82 -7.70 -3.87
N GLY A 94 15.19 -6.72 -4.53
CA GLY A 94 15.25 -5.31 -4.16
C GLY A 94 14.05 -4.92 -3.30
N ILE A 95 14.27 -4.03 -2.33
CA ILE A 95 13.24 -3.49 -1.44
C ILE A 95 13.42 -1.98 -1.37
N GLU A 96 12.33 -1.26 -1.62
CA GLU A 96 12.25 0.18 -1.40
C GLU A 96 11.05 0.43 -0.48
N LEU A 97 11.25 1.20 0.59
CA LEU A 97 10.21 1.52 1.56
C LEU A 97 9.93 3.02 1.54
N ARG A 98 8.67 3.36 1.74
CA ARG A 98 8.19 4.72 1.81
C ARG A 98 7.19 4.84 2.95
N ASP A 99 7.28 5.94 3.67
CA ASP A 99 6.32 6.26 4.71
C ASP A 99 4.97 6.69 4.08
N GLU A 100 3.87 6.04 4.46
CA GLU A 100 2.51 6.46 4.07
C GLU A 100 1.97 7.57 4.99
N GLY A 101 2.46 7.67 6.22
CA GLY A 101 2.19 8.80 7.12
C GLY A 101 2.79 10.12 6.62
N SER A 102 3.68 10.11 5.63
CA SER A 102 4.16 11.34 4.96
C SER A 102 3.09 12.04 4.11
N ARG A 103 1.95 11.37 3.87
CA ARG A 103 0.83 11.83 3.06
C ARG A 103 -0.45 11.92 3.89
N PHE A 104 -1.39 12.75 3.44
CA PHE A 104 -2.73 12.81 4.01
C PHE A 104 -3.52 11.56 3.64
N ASN A 105 -3.97 10.80 4.64
CA ASN A 105 -4.86 9.67 4.37
C ASN A 105 -6.28 10.17 4.12
N ILE A 106 -6.79 9.95 2.91
CA ILE A 106 -8.13 10.39 2.51
C ILE A 106 -9.24 9.73 3.33
N ASN A 107 -8.99 8.53 3.85
CA ASN A 107 -9.93 7.83 4.72
C ASN A 107 -9.94 8.36 6.16
N ASN A 108 -9.17 9.41 6.48
CA ASN A 108 -9.28 10.09 7.77
C ASN A 108 -10.48 11.06 7.81
N LEU A 109 -11.07 11.43 6.67
CA LEU A 109 -12.22 12.36 6.61
C LEU A 109 -13.45 11.79 7.31
N TYR A 110 -13.70 10.49 7.11
CA TYR A 110 -14.77 9.75 7.76
C TYR A 110 -14.22 8.50 8.44
N HIS A 111 -14.41 8.42 9.75
CA HIS A 111 -13.85 7.34 10.56
C HIS A 111 -14.76 7.06 11.76
N ASN A 112 -14.93 5.79 12.11
CA ASN A 112 -15.77 5.35 13.24
C ASN A 112 -17.21 5.88 13.21
N GLY A 113 -17.78 6.08 12.01
CA GLY A 113 -19.14 6.59 11.84
C GLY A 113 -19.28 8.10 12.09
N ALA A 114 -18.17 8.84 12.13
CA ALA A 114 -18.16 10.27 12.36
C ALA A 114 -17.22 11.01 11.40
N VAL A 115 -17.59 12.25 11.08
CA VAL A 115 -16.78 13.17 10.27
C VAL A 115 -15.69 13.81 11.13
N ASP A 116 -14.44 13.75 10.68
CA ASP A 116 -13.34 14.50 11.28
C ASP A 116 -13.25 15.91 10.66
N THR A 117 -13.86 16.87 11.34
CA THR A 117 -13.88 18.28 10.89
C THR A 117 -12.49 18.90 10.78
N ALA A 118 -11.52 18.45 11.59
CA ALA A 118 -10.15 18.95 11.50
C ALA A 118 -9.46 18.38 10.25
N ALA A 119 -9.66 17.09 9.96
CA ALA A 119 -9.14 16.45 8.75
C ALA A 119 -9.74 17.08 7.48
N LEU A 120 -11.05 17.34 7.49
CA LEU A 120 -11.75 18.01 6.39
C LEU A 120 -11.15 19.40 6.12
N ALA A 121 -10.93 20.19 7.16
CA ALA A 121 -10.34 21.52 7.03
C ALA A 121 -8.88 21.47 6.51
N VAL A 122 -8.09 20.48 6.92
CA VAL A 122 -6.73 20.25 6.38
C VAL A 122 -6.78 19.90 4.89
N PHE A 123 -7.69 19.00 4.50
CA PHE A 123 -7.81 18.57 3.11
C PHE A 123 -8.29 19.70 2.19
N GLN A 124 -9.26 20.51 2.63
CA GLN A 124 -9.70 21.71 1.90
C GLN A 124 -8.57 22.73 1.70
N ARG A 125 -7.73 22.93 2.72
CA ARG A 125 -6.55 23.81 2.60
C ARG A 125 -5.52 23.23 1.63
N LEU A 126 -5.29 21.91 1.65
CA LEU A 126 -4.41 21.25 0.69
C LEU A 126 -4.90 21.43 -0.74
N LEU A 127 -6.20 21.24 -1.00
CA LEU A 127 -6.82 21.48 -2.30
C LEU A 127 -6.62 22.93 -2.76
N THR A 128 -6.89 23.89 -1.88
CA THR A 128 -6.72 25.33 -2.17
C THR A 128 -5.27 25.66 -2.53
N GLN A 129 -4.29 25.09 -1.81
CA GLN A 129 -2.86 25.30 -2.10
C GLN A 129 -2.42 24.72 -3.44
N LEU A 130 -3.10 23.67 -3.91
CA LEU A 130 -2.85 23.04 -5.21
C LEU A 130 -3.67 23.70 -6.34
N ASN A 131 -4.39 24.79 -6.07
CA ASN A 131 -5.34 25.44 -6.99
C ASN A 131 -6.46 24.49 -7.45
N LEU A 132 -6.92 23.62 -6.56
CA LEU A 132 -8.06 22.73 -6.76
C LEU A 132 -9.27 23.23 -5.97
N GLU A 133 -10.45 22.82 -6.41
CA GLU A 133 -11.72 23.22 -5.79
C GLU A 133 -11.89 22.57 -4.41
N PRO A 134 -12.13 23.35 -3.33
CA PRO A 134 -12.29 22.80 -1.98
C PRO A 134 -13.49 21.85 -1.83
N ASP A 135 -14.51 22.00 -2.69
CA ASP A 135 -15.73 21.18 -2.68
C ASP A 135 -15.45 19.72 -3.02
N ILE A 136 -14.29 19.40 -3.60
CA ILE A 136 -13.81 18.02 -3.78
C ILE A 136 -13.72 17.29 -2.43
N ALA A 137 -13.39 18.00 -1.35
CA ALA A 137 -13.33 17.42 0.00
C ALA A 137 -14.71 16.98 0.50
N ILE A 138 -15.74 17.76 0.18
CA ILE A 138 -17.14 17.47 0.54
C ILE A 138 -17.62 16.28 -0.29
N ALA A 139 -17.42 16.32 -1.61
CA ALA A 139 -17.79 15.20 -2.49
C ALA A 139 -17.09 13.89 -2.10
N LEU A 140 -15.84 13.95 -1.63
CA LEU A 140 -15.13 12.78 -1.14
C LEU A 140 -15.69 12.26 0.19
N LEU A 141 -16.16 13.15 1.06
CA LEU A 141 -16.80 12.78 2.32
C LEU A 141 -18.12 12.05 2.05
N ASP A 142 -18.98 12.63 1.20
CA ASP A 142 -20.23 12.06 0.69
C ASP A 142 -20.01 10.67 0.04
N TYR A 143 -18.86 10.47 -0.62
CA TYR A 143 -18.51 9.17 -1.20
C TYR A 143 -18.16 8.10 -0.15
N GLN A 144 -17.71 8.52 1.03
CA GLN A 144 -17.21 7.64 2.10
C GLN A 144 -18.24 7.35 3.19
N ASP A 145 -19.08 8.32 3.53
CA ASP A 145 -20.02 8.18 4.62
C ASP A 145 -21.20 7.26 4.27
N THR A 146 -22.03 7.00 5.26
CA THR A 146 -23.12 6.01 5.13
C THR A 146 -24.49 6.64 4.93
N ASP A 147 -24.58 7.97 4.96
CA ASP A 147 -25.86 8.63 4.84
C ASP A 147 -26.23 8.85 3.35
N SER A 148 -27.12 9.77 3.06
CA SER A 148 -27.58 10.05 1.70
C SER A 148 -27.80 11.54 1.49
N GLU A 149 -27.27 12.36 2.40
CA GLU A 149 -27.42 13.80 2.44
C GLU A 149 -26.05 14.45 2.21
N VAL A 150 -25.95 15.29 1.19
CA VAL A 150 -24.74 16.06 0.91
C VAL A 150 -24.34 16.84 2.16
N TYR A 151 -23.10 16.66 2.62
CA TYR A 151 -22.63 17.30 3.83
C TYR A 151 -22.77 18.83 3.76
N GLN A 152 -23.36 19.44 4.81
CA GLN A 152 -23.73 20.86 4.95
C GLN A 152 -24.88 21.37 4.07
N ASP A 153 -25.11 20.83 2.88
CA ASP A 153 -26.19 21.26 1.98
C ASP A 153 -27.52 20.54 2.26
N GLY A 154 -27.46 19.29 2.76
CA GLY A 154 -28.65 18.48 3.08
C GLY A 154 -29.45 18.03 1.85
N GLY A 155 -28.87 18.17 0.65
CA GLY A 155 -29.45 17.69 -0.60
C GLY A 155 -29.26 16.18 -0.79
N ASP A 156 -30.08 15.54 -1.62
CA ASP A 156 -29.96 14.11 -1.92
C ASP A 156 -28.74 13.84 -2.83
N GLU A 157 -27.78 13.07 -2.32
CA GLU A 157 -26.54 12.75 -3.03
C GLU A 157 -26.79 11.98 -4.34
N SER A 158 -27.81 11.12 -4.37
CA SER A 158 -28.12 10.30 -5.54
C SER A 158 -28.44 11.14 -6.76
N VAL A 159 -29.04 12.33 -6.56
CA VAL A 159 -29.33 13.30 -7.62
C VAL A 159 -28.04 13.89 -8.18
N VAL A 160 -27.09 14.22 -7.29
CA VAL A 160 -25.80 14.83 -7.67
C VAL A 160 -24.97 13.86 -8.50
N TYR A 161 -24.87 12.60 -8.05
CA TYR A 161 -24.08 11.58 -8.74
C TYR A 161 -24.76 11.04 -10.00
N ALA A 162 -26.09 10.99 -10.04
CA ALA A 162 -26.81 10.59 -11.26
C ALA A 162 -26.63 11.56 -12.43
N GLN A 163 -26.42 12.84 -12.16
CA GLN A 163 -26.14 13.85 -13.19
C GLN A 163 -24.71 13.75 -13.74
N GLN A 164 -23.75 13.27 -12.93
CA GLN A 164 -22.34 13.10 -13.31
C GLN A 164 -22.14 11.92 -14.28
N SER A 165 -22.91 10.84 -14.07
CA SER A 165 -22.80 9.61 -14.85
C SER A 165 -23.75 9.61 -16.06
N ASN A 166 -23.29 10.06 -17.23
CA ASN A 166 -23.91 9.71 -18.53
C ASN A 166 -23.77 8.20 -18.88
N ARG A 167 -23.48 7.34 -17.89
CA ARG A 167 -23.21 5.92 -18.02
C ARG A 167 -24.21 5.18 -17.14
N GLY A 168 -25.25 4.62 -17.77
CA GLY A 168 -26.27 3.83 -17.07
C GLY A 168 -25.67 2.54 -16.49
N ALA A 169 -25.57 2.46 -15.17
CA ALA A 169 -25.67 1.26 -14.34
C ALA A 169 -25.48 1.67 -12.86
N ASP A 170 -26.50 1.43 -12.03
CA ASP A 170 -26.49 1.42 -10.56
C ASP A 170 -25.60 2.47 -9.86
N ASN A 171 -26.12 3.70 -9.78
CA ASN A 171 -25.51 4.85 -9.10
C ASN A 171 -25.64 4.80 -7.56
N ALA A 172 -25.37 3.65 -6.95
CA ALA A 172 -25.22 3.61 -5.51
C ALA A 172 -23.83 4.14 -5.16
N LEU A 173 -23.77 5.20 -4.36
CA LEU A 173 -22.52 5.57 -3.71
C LEU A 173 -22.03 4.37 -2.89
N PRO A 174 -20.73 4.06 -2.96
CA PRO A 174 -20.25 2.82 -2.36
C PRO A 174 -20.21 2.89 -0.83
N ASN A 175 -20.40 4.06 -0.23
CA ASN A 175 -20.54 4.30 1.22
C ASN A 175 -19.50 3.55 2.04
N GLN A 176 -18.25 3.61 1.56
CA GLN A 176 -17.13 2.85 2.08
C GLN A 176 -15.81 3.58 1.89
N ALA A 177 -14.85 3.27 2.77
CA ALA A 177 -13.48 3.76 2.64
C ALA A 177 -12.84 3.37 1.30
N LEU A 178 -11.99 4.24 0.76
CA LEU A 178 -11.28 3.99 -0.48
C LEU A 178 -10.15 2.98 -0.26
N VAL A 179 -10.01 2.04 -1.20
CA VAL A 179 -8.96 1.02 -1.21
C VAL A 179 -7.76 1.47 -2.08
N SER A 180 -8.00 2.33 -3.06
CA SER A 180 -6.97 2.90 -3.93
C SER A 180 -7.23 4.38 -4.20
N ILE A 181 -6.15 5.15 -4.32
CA ILE A 181 -6.18 6.56 -4.73
C ILE A 181 -6.83 6.72 -6.10
N ASP A 182 -6.69 5.75 -7.00
CA ASP A 182 -7.27 5.79 -8.34
C ASP A 182 -8.80 5.84 -8.35
N GLN A 183 -9.46 5.44 -7.24
CA GLN A 183 -10.92 5.55 -7.13
C GLN A 183 -11.38 7.01 -7.03
N LEU A 184 -10.48 7.95 -6.72
CA LEU A 184 -10.81 9.37 -6.71
C LEU A 184 -11.25 9.90 -8.07
N GLU A 185 -10.91 9.24 -9.19
CA GLU A 185 -11.44 9.62 -10.52
C GLU A 185 -12.97 9.50 -10.61
N GLN A 186 -13.61 8.77 -9.69
CA GLN A 186 -15.06 8.62 -9.61
C GLN A 186 -15.73 9.73 -8.77
N VAL A 187 -14.94 10.45 -7.98
CA VAL A 187 -15.44 11.53 -7.12
C VAL A 187 -15.67 12.78 -7.97
N LYS A 188 -16.78 13.47 -7.69
CA LYS A 188 -17.14 14.70 -8.39
C LYS A 188 -16.04 15.76 -8.22
N GLY A 189 -15.68 16.41 -9.32
CA GLY A 189 -14.65 17.47 -9.34
C GLY A 189 -13.21 16.97 -9.51
N VAL A 190 -12.96 15.65 -9.44
CA VAL A 190 -11.62 15.10 -9.66
C VAL A 190 -11.45 14.69 -11.13
N ASN A 191 -10.66 15.47 -11.88
CA ASN A 191 -10.18 15.08 -13.19
C ASN A 191 -8.78 14.43 -13.10
N ALA A 192 -8.28 13.89 -14.23
CA ALA A 192 -6.96 13.24 -14.26
C ALA A 192 -5.80 14.18 -13.86
N GLU A 193 -5.94 15.48 -14.14
CA GLU A 193 -4.95 16.50 -13.80
C GLU A 193 -4.93 16.77 -12.29
N ALA A 194 -6.10 16.91 -11.67
CA ALA A 194 -6.28 17.06 -10.24
C ALA A 194 -5.75 15.84 -9.49
N LEU A 195 -6.07 14.63 -9.98
CA LEU A 195 -5.55 13.40 -9.40
C LEU A 195 -4.02 13.32 -9.48
N ALA A 196 -3.43 13.70 -10.62
CA ALA A 196 -1.99 13.75 -10.78
C ALA A 196 -1.33 14.77 -9.82
N ALA A 197 -1.97 15.92 -9.61
CA ALA A 197 -1.50 16.95 -8.66
C ALA A 197 -1.62 16.50 -7.19
N LEU A 198 -2.66 15.73 -6.85
CA LEU A 198 -2.90 15.24 -5.49
C LEU A 198 -2.02 14.04 -5.11
N ARG A 199 -1.74 13.14 -6.06
CA ARG A 199 -1.02 11.87 -5.85
C ARG A 199 0.22 11.96 -4.94
N PRO A 200 1.10 12.98 -5.01
CA PRO A 200 2.27 13.07 -4.14
C PRO A 200 1.93 13.31 -2.66
N TYR A 201 0.74 13.83 -2.36
CA TYR A 201 0.36 14.35 -1.04
C TYR A 201 -0.69 13.51 -0.33
N ILE A 202 -1.34 12.55 -1.01
CA ILE A 202 -2.45 11.77 -0.47
C ILE A 202 -2.22 10.26 -0.53
N THR A 203 -2.78 9.54 0.44
CA THR A 203 -2.78 8.08 0.48
C THR A 203 -4.17 7.54 0.82
N ALA A 204 -4.39 6.25 0.57
CA ALA A 204 -5.61 5.54 0.91
C ALA A 204 -5.26 4.27 1.71
N VAL A 205 -5.26 4.41 3.03
CA VAL A 205 -5.00 3.32 3.99
C VAL A 205 -6.32 2.99 4.72
N PRO A 206 -6.66 1.71 4.95
CA PRO A 206 -7.99 1.30 5.44
C PRO A 206 -8.24 1.56 6.94
N TYR A 207 -7.40 2.35 7.59
CA TYR A 207 -7.52 2.73 8.99
C TYR A 207 -7.05 4.18 9.17
N TYR A 208 -7.39 4.77 10.31
CA TYR A 208 -6.95 6.13 10.65
C TYR A 208 -5.43 6.21 10.71
N LEU A 209 -4.84 7.14 9.95
CA LEU A 209 -3.39 7.28 9.82
C LEU A 209 -3.00 8.74 10.11
N PRO A 210 -2.42 9.03 11.27
CA PRO A 210 -1.86 10.34 11.56
C PRO A 210 -0.72 10.70 10.59
N ILE A 211 -0.58 12.00 10.32
CA ILE A 211 0.47 12.55 9.48
C ILE A 211 1.78 12.55 10.28
N ASN A 212 2.80 11.87 9.76
CA ASN A 212 4.13 11.88 10.31
C ASN A 212 4.87 13.18 9.95
N ILE A 213 5.06 14.05 10.94
CA ILE A 213 5.73 15.34 10.78
C ILE A 213 7.21 15.18 10.38
N ASN A 214 7.84 14.05 10.68
CA ASN A 214 9.25 13.81 10.36
C ASN A 214 9.49 13.49 8.86
N THR A 215 8.44 13.13 8.13
CA THR A 215 8.53 12.72 6.71
C THR A 215 7.59 13.51 5.79
N ALA A 216 6.55 14.18 6.31
CA ALA A 216 5.57 14.93 5.53
C ALA A 216 6.17 16.02 4.64
N SER A 217 5.58 16.26 3.47
CA SER A 217 6.05 17.31 2.56
C SER A 217 5.77 18.73 3.11
N PRO A 218 6.55 19.76 2.71
CA PRO A 218 6.28 21.15 3.11
C PRO A 218 4.88 21.63 2.71
N VAL A 219 4.35 21.14 1.59
CA VAL A 219 3.00 21.48 1.10
C VAL A 219 1.93 20.91 2.04
N LEU A 220 2.07 19.64 2.43
CA LEU A 220 1.15 19.04 3.41
C LEU A 220 1.25 19.72 4.78
N LEU A 221 2.46 20.05 5.24
CA LEU A 221 2.67 20.79 6.48
C LEU A 221 2.01 22.17 6.43
N ALA A 222 2.04 22.84 5.29
CA ALA A 222 1.39 24.13 5.12
C ALA A 222 -0.13 24.00 5.21
N ALA A 223 -0.71 22.89 4.76
CA ALA A 223 -2.15 22.63 4.88
C ALA A 223 -2.61 22.41 6.34
N LEU A 224 -1.69 22.15 7.28
CA LEU A 224 -2.03 22.04 8.71
C LEU A 224 -2.38 23.39 9.34
N VAL A 225 -1.79 24.47 8.85
CA VAL A 225 -1.91 25.81 9.46
C VAL A 225 -2.61 26.77 8.51
N ASP A 226 -3.66 27.41 8.99
CA ASP A 226 -4.35 28.42 8.21
C ASP A 226 -3.42 29.62 7.89
N GLY A 227 -3.38 30.00 6.61
CA GLY A 227 -2.51 31.06 6.10
C GLY A 227 -1.02 30.73 6.00
N ALA A 228 -0.58 29.50 6.29
CA ALA A 228 0.82 29.12 6.12
C ALA A 228 1.18 28.79 4.66
N THR A 229 2.43 29.06 4.30
CA THR A 229 2.97 28.73 2.96
C THR A 229 3.96 27.57 3.03
N SER A 230 4.09 26.84 1.92
CA SER A 230 5.09 25.75 1.79
C SER A 230 6.52 26.24 2.01
N GLN A 231 6.82 27.49 1.64
CA GLN A 231 8.13 28.10 1.86
C GLN A 231 8.43 28.33 3.34
N GLN A 232 7.43 28.75 4.12
CA GLN A 232 7.60 28.87 5.57
C GLN A 232 7.90 27.47 6.16
N MET A 233 7.14 26.46 5.74
CA MET A 233 7.27 25.08 6.22
C MET A 233 8.58 24.38 5.79
N GLN A 234 9.30 24.93 4.81
CA GLN A 234 10.63 24.44 4.45
C GLN A 234 11.61 24.48 5.62
N SER A 235 11.49 25.47 6.51
CA SER A 235 12.31 25.57 7.72
C SER A 235 12.14 24.36 8.65
N ILE A 236 10.93 23.79 8.74
CA ILE A 236 10.67 22.57 9.53
C ILE A 236 11.40 21.37 8.91
N VAL A 237 11.42 21.28 7.58
CA VAL A 237 12.14 20.22 6.86
C VAL A 237 13.65 20.32 7.09
N GLU A 238 14.20 21.53 7.14
CA GLU A 238 15.62 21.75 7.45
C GLU A 238 15.97 21.41 8.91
N LEU A 239 15.07 21.69 9.85
CA LEU A 239 15.25 21.34 11.26
C LEU A 239 15.25 19.82 11.46
N ARG A 240 14.22 19.13 10.94
CA ARG A 240 14.12 17.66 11.08
C ARG A 240 15.23 16.90 10.35
N ALA A 241 15.81 17.50 9.31
CA ALA A 241 16.97 16.92 8.60
C ALA A 241 18.24 16.89 9.47
N LYS A 242 18.34 17.77 10.48
CA LYS A 242 19.44 17.74 11.47
C LYS A 242 19.13 16.78 12.61
N GLN A 243 17.90 16.82 13.11
CA GLN A 243 17.43 15.96 14.20
C GLN A 243 15.92 15.79 14.08
N ALA A 244 15.46 14.54 14.00
CA ALA A 244 14.03 14.22 13.99
C ALA A 244 13.33 14.73 15.27
N PHE A 245 12.08 15.14 15.12
CA PHE A 245 11.26 15.57 16.25
C PHE A 245 10.86 14.36 17.10
N GLY A 246 11.06 14.47 18.41
CA GLY A 246 10.75 13.43 19.39
C GLY A 246 9.29 13.43 19.86
N SER A 247 8.63 14.58 19.82
CA SER A 247 7.24 14.73 20.24
C SER A 247 6.50 15.79 19.42
N ILE A 248 5.17 15.70 19.39
CA ILE A 248 4.31 16.73 18.79
C ILE A 248 4.35 18.04 19.59
N ASP A 249 4.58 17.97 20.90
CA ASP A 249 4.70 19.15 21.75
C ASP A 249 5.92 19.99 21.37
N ASP A 250 7.05 19.36 21.03
CA ASP A 250 8.25 20.05 20.54
C ASP A 250 7.99 20.79 19.23
N VAL A 251 7.17 20.19 18.35
CA VAL A 251 6.78 20.79 17.07
C VAL A 251 5.97 22.08 17.32
N TRP A 252 5.02 22.06 18.25
CA TRP A 252 4.20 23.23 18.58
C TRP A 252 4.98 24.39 19.24
N GLN A 253 6.18 24.13 19.74
CA GLN A 253 7.07 25.16 20.30
C GLN A 253 7.88 25.89 19.23
N LEU A 254 7.86 25.43 17.98
CA LEU A 254 8.59 26.09 16.90
C LEU A 254 8.06 27.51 16.64
N PRO A 255 8.93 28.51 16.41
CA PRO A 255 8.51 29.90 16.18
C PRO A 255 7.52 30.08 15.01
N ILE A 256 7.59 29.21 14.02
CA ILE A 256 6.69 29.22 12.86
C ILE A 256 5.26 28.78 13.18
N LEU A 257 5.09 27.94 14.21
CA LEU A 257 3.78 27.44 14.65
C LEU A 257 3.26 28.18 15.90
N SER A 258 4.00 29.19 16.39
CA SER A 258 3.62 29.93 17.60
C SER A 258 2.35 30.75 17.42
N SER A 259 1.98 31.11 16.18
CA SER A 259 0.76 31.85 15.85
C SER A 259 -0.52 30.98 15.88
N VAL A 260 -0.39 29.66 15.89
CA VAL A 260 -1.54 28.73 15.91
C VAL A 260 -2.19 28.77 17.30
N LYS A 261 -3.50 29.04 17.33
CA LYS A 261 -4.28 29.11 18.57
C LYS A 261 -4.33 27.77 19.30
N GLU A 262 -4.42 27.78 20.62
CA GLU A 262 -4.45 26.56 21.44
C GLU A 262 -5.61 25.61 21.07
N GLU A 263 -6.77 26.15 20.71
CA GLU A 263 -7.93 25.37 20.24
C GLU A 263 -7.61 24.61 18.94
N GLN A 264 -6.94 25.27 17.99
CA GLN A 264 -6.53 24.65 16.73
C GLN A 264 -5.46 23.58 16.96
N ARG A 265 -4.51 23.82 17.88
CA ARG A 265 -3.52 22.80 18.26
C ARG A 265 -4.19 21.55 18.82
N LYS A 266 -5.14 21.71 19.75
CA LYS A 266 -5.89 20.60 20.34
C LYS A 266 -6.67 19.79 19.29
N ALA A 267 -7.26 20.46 18.30
CA ALA A 267 -7.97 19.80 17.22
C ALA A 267 -7.03 19.07 16.23
N LEU A 268 -5.82 19.59 16.01
CA LEU A 268 -4.85 19.01 15.08
C LEU A 268 -3.99 17.92 15.70
N THR A 269 -3.73 17.93 17.01
CA THR A 269 -2.86 16.95 17.68
C THR A 269 -3.21 15.48 17.35
N PRO A 270 -4.48 15.04 17.30
CA PRO A 270 -4.83 13.66 16.92
C PRO A 270 -4.42 13.29 15.49
N LEU A 271 -4.35 14.26 14.59
CA LEU A 271 -3.98 14.08 13.18
C LEU A 271 -2.47 14.02 12.97
N LEU A 272 -1.65 14.27 13.99
CA LEU A 272 -0.20 14.36 13.87
C LEU A 272 0.50 13.26 14.66
N ALA A 273 1.58 12.74 14.10
CA ALA A 273 2.49 11.83 14.76
C ALA A 273 3.96 12.16 14.44
N VAL A 274 4.86 11.62 15.26
CA VAL A 274 6.31 11.62 15.03
C VAL A 274 6.82 10.26 14.56
N ASP A 275 5.95 9.24 14.63
CA ASP A 275 6.13 7.90 14.14
C ASP A 275 5.10 7.61 13.05
N SER A 276 5.41 6.64 12.19
CA SER A 276 4.53 6.17 11.15
C SER A 276 3.87 4.87 11.54
N GLN A 277 2.58 4.75 11.21
CA GLN A 277 1.80 3.54 11.42
C GLN A 277 1.62 2.73 10.12
N ALA A 278 2.07 3.27 8.98
CA ALA A 278 1.86 2.66 7.68
C ALA A 278 3.06 2.93 6.76
N PHE A 279 3.56 1.88 6.12
CA PHE A 279 4.61 1.95 5.11
C PHE A 279 4.14 1.28 3.84
N MET A 280 4.59 1.79 2.70
CA MET A 280 4.46 1.09 1.43
C MET A 280 5.83 0.60 1.00
N GLY A 281 5.89 -0.67 0.62
CA GLY A 281 7.09 -1.29 0.09
C GLY A 281 6.92 -1.66 -1.37
N LEU A 282 7.90 -1.32 -2.20
CA LEU A 282 8.07 -1.90 -3.53
C LEU A 282 9.12 -3.01 -3.44
N ILE A 283 8.69 -4.22 -3.74
CA ILE A 283 9.54 -5.40 -3.80
C ILE A 283 9.80 -5.72 -5.27
N THR A 284 11.06 -5.85 -5.65
CA THR A 284 11.50 -6.24 -6.98
C THR A 284 12.20 -7.59 -6.90
N ALA A 285 11.58 -8.64 -7.43
CA ALA A 285 12.24 -9.93 -7.60
C ALA A 285 12.80 -10.02 -9.02
N SER A 286 14.07 -10.41 -9.13
CA SER A 286 14.76 -10.53 -10.41
C SER A 286 15.52 -11.86 -10.49
N ASP A 287 15.45 -12.50 -11.65
CA ASP A 287 16.21 -13.70 -11.99
C ASP A 287 17.23 -13.34 -13.07
N ASN A 288 18.50 -13.42 -12.71
CA ASN A 288 19.64 -13.20 -13.59
C ASN A 288 20.10 -14.56 -14.17
N ALA A 289 19.21 -15.25 -14.88
CA ALA A 289 19.58 -16.46 -15.60
C ALA A 289 20.65 -16.16 -16.67
N ASP A 290 21.62 -17.08 -16.81
CA ASP A 290 22.82 -17.01 -17.69
C ASP A 290 22.57 -16.64 -19.17
N ASN A 291 21.32 -16.63 -19.63
CA ASN A 291 20.94 -16.39 -21.03
C ASN A 291 20.64 -14.92 -21.36
N GLY A 292 20.99 -13.96 -20.49
CA GLY A 292 20.95 -12.52 -20.79
C GLY A 292 19.55 -11.88 -20.82
N GLN A 293 18.48 -12.61 -20.50
CA GLN A 293 17.15 -12.04 -20.31
C GLN A 293 16.83 -11.97 -18.81
N VAL A 294 17.01 -10.78 -18.22
CA VAL A 294 16.62 -10.50 -16.84
C VAL A 294 15.10 -10.58 -16.75
N ARG A 295 14.59 -11.50 -15.94
CA ARG A 295 13.14 -11.60 -15.66
C ARG A 295 12.86 -10.88 -14.35
N GLN A 296 11.81 -10.08 -14.33
CA GLN A 296 11.44 -9.29 -13.14
C GLN A 296 9.97 -9.44 -12.81
N ARG A 297 9.68 -9.43 -11.51
CA ARG A 297 8.35 -9.29 -10.94
C ARG A 297 8.37 -8.19 -9.88
N PHE A 298 7.27 -7.47 -9.79
CA PHE A 298 7.13 -6.35 -8.86
C PHE A 298 5.92 -6.58 -7.97
N ALA A 299 6.01 -6.18 -6.71
CA ALA A 299 4.89 -6.15 -5.79
C ALA A 299 4.93 -4.89 -4.96
N THR A 300 3.78 -4.24 -4.81
CA THR A 300 3.60 -3.19 -3.81
C THR A 300 2.88 -3.80 -2.61
N VAL A 301 3.42 -3.58 -1.42
CA VAL A 301 2.87 -4.08 -0.15
C VAL A 301 2.60 -2.91 0.79
N VAL A 302 1.45 -2.92 1.46
CA VAL A 302 1.18 -2.00 2.57
C VAL A 302 1.48 -2.73 3.87
N ILE A 303 2.35 -2.16 4.70
CA ILE A 303 2.81 -2.71 5.97
C ILE A 303 2.30 -1.80 7.08
N SER A 304 1.48 -2.34 7.98
CA SER A 304 1.02 -1.61 9.17
C SER A 304 2.00 -1.82 10.33
N LYS A 305 2.27 -0.75 11.08
CA LYS A 305 3.00 -0.71 12.35
C LYS A 305 2.10 -0.09 13.42
N THR A 306 1.20 -0.88 14.00
CA THR A 306 0.22 -0.40 14.99
C THR A 306 0.35 -1.16 16.32
N ALA A 307 -0.24 -0.66 17.40
CA ALA A 307 -0.25 -1.38 18.68
C ALA A 307 -0.98 -2.74 18.52
N ALA A 308 -0.48 -3.78 19.19
CA ALA A 308 -1.16 -5.08 19.22
C ALA A 308 -2.64 -4.91 19.67
N ASN A 309 -3.57 -5.46 18.88
CA ASN A 309 -5.04 -5.34 19.01
C ASN A 309 -5.66 -3.97 18.66
N ALA A 310 -4.96 -3.08 17.95
CA ALA A 310 -5.64 -2.00 17.24
C ALA A 310 -6.58 -2.63 16.19
N GLU A 311 -7.87 -2.27 16.22
CA GLU A 311 -8.87 -2.71 15.24
C GLU A 311 -8.49 -2.21 13.85
N ILE A 312 -7.68 -2.99 13.14
CA ILE A 312 -7.55 -2.86 11.69
C ILE A 312 -8.76 -3.61 11.16
N GLY A 313 -9.79 -2.89 10.72
CA GLY A 313 -11.03 -3.44 10.19
C GLY A 313 -10.73 -4.52 9.16
N ASN A 314 -10.80 -5.78 9.57
CA ASN A 314 -10.43 -6.90 8.72
C ASN A 314 -11.69 -7.61 8.28
N SER A 315 -11.83 -7.68 6.96
CA SER A 315 -12.73 -8.58 6.26
C SER A 315 -12.57 -10.00 6.80
N THR A 316 -13.71 -10.61 7.03
CA THR A 316 -13.96 -11.92 7.62
C THR A 316 -13.03 -13.02 7.07
N THR A 317 -12.18 -13.57 7.94
CA THR A 317 -11.76 -14.97 7.85
C THR A 317 -12.12 -15.67 9.15
N ASN A 318 -13.29 -16.33 9.14
CA ASN A 318 -13.73 -17.23 10.19
C ASN A 318 -12.69 -18.33 10.39
N SER A 319 -12.05 -18.34 11.55
CA SER A 319 -11.46 -19.55 12.11
C SER A 319 -12.01 -19.76 13.52
N ASN A 320 -12.89 -20.76 13.63
CA ASN A 320 -13.42 -21.28 14.89
C ASN A 320 -12.28 -21.56 15.87
N LYS A 321 -12.29 -20.89 17.02
CA LYS A 321 -11.63 -21.38 18.24
C LYS A 321 -12.69 -21.59 19.31
N ASN A 322 -12.99 -22.87 19.52
CA ASN A 322 -13.70 -23.38 20.69
C ASN A 322 -12.95 -22.95 21.95
N SER A 323 -13.64 -22.22 22.81
CA SER A 323 -13.30 -22.03 24.22
C SER A 323 -13.61 -23.32 24.99
N ASN A 324 -12.68 -23.80 25.82
CA ASN A 324 -12.99 -24.46 27.08
C ASN A 324 -11.76 -24.47 28.02
N ASP A 325 -12.09 -24.28 29.30
CA ASP A 325 -11.38 -24.67 30.53
C ASP A 325 -10.29 -23.78 31.17
N ALA A 326 -10.79 -22.88 32.01
CA ALA A 326 -10.63 -22.77 33.47
C ALA A 326 -9.35 -23.22 34.23
N ASN A 327 -9.00 -22.35 35.21
CA ASN A 327 -8.34 -22.57 36.53
C ASN A 327 -6.82 -22.78 36.59
N ASN A 328 -6.04 -21.86 37.20
CA ASN A 328 -5.87 -21.66 38.66
C ASN A 328 -4.53 -20.95 39.05
N THR A 329 -4.56 -20.22 40.17
CA THR A 329 -3.52 -19.93 41.18
C THR A 329 -2.33 -18.96 40.96
N ASP A 330 -2.41 -17.87 41.73
CA ASP A 330 -1.41 -17.09 42.48
C ASP A 330 0.08 -17.48 42.45
N SER A 331 0.97 -16.49 42.29
CA SER A 331 1.91 -16.09 43.36
C SER A 331 2.68 -14.81 43.03
N ASN A 332 2.82 -13.97 44.08
CA ASN A 332 3.55 -12.72 44.14
C ASN A 332 5.03 -12.81 43.74
N ALA A 333 5.48 -11.90 42.89
CA ALA A 333 6.84 -11.35 42.93
C ALA A 333 6.77 -9.86 42.63
N LYS A 334 6.97 -9.05 43.69
CA LYS A 334 7.31 -7.62 43.56
C LYS A 334 8.72 -7.54 43.02
N ASP A 335 8.92 -6.94 41.86
CA ASP A 335 10.18 -6.24 41.60
C ASP A 335 10.04 -5.09 40.60
N SER A 336 10.60 -3.96 41.02
CA SER A 336 11.00 -2.76 40.30
C SER A 336 10.08 -2.15 39.22
N GLN A 337 9.41 -1.07 39.61
CA GLN A 337 8.91 -0.04 38.71
C GLN A 337 10.02 0.51 37.82
N ASN A 338 9.86 0.35 36.50
CA ASN A 338 10.28 1.36 35.54
C ASN A 338 9.15 1.47 34.49
N ASN A 339 8.49 2.63 34.49
CA ASN A 339 7.39 2.96 33.61
C ASN A 339 7.90 3.11 32.17
N ASP A 340 7.65 2.11 31.33
CA ASP A 340 7.50 2.27 29.88
C ASP A 340 6.49 1.23 29.39
N ASN A 341 5.22 1.49 29.70
CA ASN A 341 4.09 0.61 29.36
C ASN A 341 3.69 0.80 27.88
N LYS A 342 4.67 0.85 26.97
CA LYS A 342 4.43 0.97 25.53
C LYS A 342 4.07 -0.41 25.01
N LYS A 343 2.78 -0.61 24.69
CA LYS A 343 2.30 -1.87 24.10
C LYS A 343 3.19 -2.24 22.90
N PRO A 344 3.57 -3.51 22.74
CA PRO A 344 4.39 -3.92 21.60
C PRO A 344 3.67 -3.57 20.29
N LYS A 345 4.38 -2.90 19.38
CA LYS A 345 3.87 -2.62 18.03
C LYS A 345 3.92 -3.90 17.21
N GLU A 346 2.80 -4.26 16.60
CA GLU A 346 2.69 -5.35 15.66
C GLU A 346 2.98 -4.83 14.24
N VAL A 347 3.91 -5.50 13.56
CA VAL A 347 4.26 -5.19 12.16
C VAL A 347 3.77 -6.33 11.28
N ARG A 348 2.82 -6.03 10.39
CA ARG A 348 2.20 -7.00 9.48
C ARG A 348 1.88 -6.38 8.13
N VAL A 349 1.74 -7.24 7.12
CA VAL A 349 1.29 -6.83 5.79
C VAL A 349 -0.24 -6.80 5.75
N VAL A 350 -0.79 -5.70 5.27
CA VAL A 350 -2.24 -5.46 5.16
C VAL A 350 -2.73 -5.81 3.77
N THR A 351 -2.02 -5.33 2.74
CA THR A 351 -2.38 -5.58 1.34
C THR A 351 -1.13 -5.85 0.50
N GLN A 352 -1.32 -6.61 -0.58
CA GLN A 352 -0.30 -6.88 -1.58
C GLN A 352 -0.93 -6.77 -2.97
N ARG A 353 -0.24 -6.09 -3.87
CA ARG A 353 -0.60 -6.00 -5.29
C ARG A 353 0.59 -6.36 -6.16
N LEU A 354 0.38 -7.33 -7.06
CA LEU A 354 1.39 -7.77 -8.02
C LEU A 354 1.33 -6.93 -9.29
N TRP A 355 2.49 -6.69 -9.89
CA TRP A 355 2.61 -5.92 -11.12
C TRP A 355 3.49 -6.63 -12.15
N ALA A 356 3.08 -6.51 -13.42
CA ALA A 356 3.86 -7.00 -14.56
C ALA A 356 5.05 -6.07 -14.89
N PHE A 357 4.91 -4.78 -14.60
CA PHE A 357 5.91 -3.73 -14.82
C PHE A 357 6.13 -2.95 -13.54
N ARG A 358 7.26 -2.26 -13.43
CA ARG A 358 7.55 -1.43 -12.26
C ARG A 358 6.50 -0.31 -12.15
N PRO A 359 5.73 -0.23 -11.05
CA PRO A 359 4.78 0.85 -10.86
C PRO A 359 5.51 2.17 -10.58
N SER A 360 4.80 3.30 -10.75
CA SER A 360 5.27 4.57 -10.21
C SER A 360 5.26 4.49 -8.68
N PHE A 361 6.44 4.45 -8.07
CA PHE A 361 6.63 4.27 -6.63
C PHE A 361 7.35 5.47 -6.03
#